data_AF-A0A165TY79-F1
#
_entry.id   AF-A0A165TY79-F1
#
_cell.length_a   1.000
_cell.length_b   1.000
_cell.length_c   1.000
_cell.angle_alpha   90.00
_cell.angle_beta   90.00
_cell.angle_gamma   90.00
#
_symmetry.space_group_name_H-M   'P 1'
#
loop_
_entity.id
_entity.type
_entity.pdbx_description
1 polymer ?
#
loop_
_entity_poly.entity_id
_entity_poly.type
_entity_poly.pdbx_seq_one_letter_code
_entity_poly.pdbx_strand_id
1 'polypeptide(L)' 'RPCPDLPAYSLSQEQKTKGLAMLKQVKAQVRDGVLSKLRTDYEEAESPTLKTAINRRARSIKRNWS' A
#
# COMPACT_ATOMS: atom_id res chain seq x y z
N ARG A 1 27.20 14.89 -20.84
CA ARG A 1 27.12 13.59 -21.55
C ARG A 1 27.05 12.51 -20.48
N PRO A 2 26.14 11.52 -20.53
CA PRO A 2 26.16 10.42 -19.57
C PRO A 2 27.50 9.68 -19.66
N CYS A 3 28.00 9.20 -18.52
CA CYS A 3 29.34 8.63 -18.38
C CYS A 3 29.50 7.34 -19.21
N PRO A 4 30.56 7.21 -20.04
CA PRO A 4 30.68 6.12 -21.04
C PRO A 4 31.05 4.74 -20.47
N ASP A 5 31.54 4.65 -19.24
CA ASP A 5 32.13 3.41 -18.69
C ASP A 5 31.22 2.63 -17.74
N LEU A 6 29.98 3.09 -17.53
CA LEU A 6 28.97 2.34 -16.81
C LEU A 6 27.89 1.92 -17.79
N PRO A 7 27.65 0.60 -18.00
CA PRO A 7 26.45 0.17 -18.67
C PRO A 7 25.27 0.76 -17.91
N ALA A 8 24.53 1.65 -18.56
CA ALA A 8 23.26 2.11 -18.05
C ALA A 8 22.35 0.87 -18.05
N TYR A 9 22.35 0.11 -16.95
CA TYR A 9 21.41 -0.98 -16.70
C TYR A 9 20.02 -0.38 -16.51
N SER A 10 19.50 0.23 -17.57
CA SER A 10 18.13 0.68 -17.62
C SER A 10 17.27 -0.56 -17.76
N LEU A 11 16.30 -0.71 -16.85
CA LEU A 11 15.31 -1.76 -16.96
C LEU A 11 14.64 -1.70 -18.33
N SER A 12 14.46 -2.86 -18.96
CA SER A 12 13.65 -2.98 -20.16
C SER A 12 12.21 -2.54 -19.87
N GLN A 13 11.46 -2.17 -20.91
CA GLN A 13 10.06 -1.80 -20.74
C GLN A 13 9.25 -2.93 -20.09
N GLU A 14 9.55 -4.18 -20.43
CA GLU A 14 8.93 -5.37 -19.84
C GLU A 14 9.28 -5.54 -18.35
N GLN A 15 10.51 -5.29 -17.96
CA GLN A 15 10.92 -5.34 -16.55
C GLN A 15 10.22 -4.24 -15.75
N LYS A 16 10.08 -3.04 -16.32
CA LYS A 16 9.35 -1.93 -15.69
C LYS A 16 7.86 -2.27 -15.52
N THR A 17 7.21 -2.83 -16.53
CA THR A 17 5.78 -3.18 -16.43
C THR A 17 5.54 -4.30 -15.42
N LYS A 18 6.38 -5.34 -15.41
CA LYS A 18 6.33 -6.41 -14.40
C LYS A 18 6.55 -5.85 -12.99
N GLY A 19 7.57 -5.00 -12.80
CA GLY A 19 7.86 -4.36 -11.52
C GLY A 19 6.69 -3.50 -11.02
N LEU A 20 6.09 -2.69 -11.89
CA LEU A 20 4.92 -1.88 -11.54
C LEU A 20 3.70 -2.74 -11.18
N ALA A 21 3.47 -3.84 -11.88
CA ALA A 21 2.39 -4.78 -11.56
C ALA A 21 2.59 -5.40 -10.17
N MET A 22 3.81 -5.83 -9.86
CA MET A 22 4.15 -6.41 -8.56
C MET A 22 4.01 -5.37 -7.44
N LEU A 23 4.45 -4.13 -7.66
CA LEU A 23 4.25 -3.04 -6.69
C LEU A 23 2.77 -2.76 -6.42
N LYS A 24 1.92 -2.78 -7.45
CA LYS A 24 0.46 -2.65 -7.28
C LYS A 24 -0.13 -3.79 -6.44
N GLN A 25 0.32 -5.02 -6.68
CA GLN A 25 -0.12 -6.19 -5.92
C GLN A 25 0.30 -6.07 -4.45
N VAL A 26 1.56 -5.74 -4.18
CA VAL A 26 2.05 -5.56 -2.79
C VAL A 26 1.30 -4.42 -2.10
N LYS A 27 1.07 -3.29 -2.78
CA LYS A 27 0.26 -2.19 -2.22
C LYS A 27 -1.14 -2.66 -1.81
N ALA A 28 -1.79 -3.47 -2.64
CA ALA A 28 -3.11 -4.04 -2.35
C ALA A 28 -3.07 -5.01 -1.16
N GLN A 29 -2.10 -5.93 -1.13
CA GLN A 29 -1.94 -6.89 -0.03
C GLN A 29 -1.71 -6.20 1.31
N VAL A 30 -0.82 -5.20 1.36
CA VAL A 30 -0.56 -4.45 2.59
C VAL A 30 -1.80 -3.65 3.00
N ARG A 31 -2.50 -3.02 2.05
CA ARG A 31 -3.77 -2.31 2.33
C ARG A 31 -4.77 -3.23 3.01
N ASP A 32 -4.99 -4.40 2.43
CA ASP A 32 -6.01 -5.33 2.88
C ASP A 32 -5.64 -5.93 4.25
N GLY A 33 -4.36 -6.21 4.50
CA GLY A 33 -3.84 -6.62 5.80
C GLY A 33 -4.08 -5.57 6.90
N VAL A 34 -3.76 -4.30 6.61
CA VAL A 34 -4.02 -3.21 7.57
C VAL A 34 -5.51 -3.03 7.83
N LEU A 35 -6.35 -3.07 6.78
CA LEU A 35 -7.80 -2.97 6.94
C LEU A 35 -8.40 -4.14 7.72
N SER A 36 -7.88 -5.36 7.56
CA SER A 36 -8.29 -6.52 8.34
C SER A 36 -8.02 -6.32 9.82
N LYS A 37 -6.81 -5.85 10.17
CA LYS A 37 -6.45 -5.56 11.56
C LYS A 37 -7.38 -4.51 12.19
N LEU A 38 -7.67 -3.44 11.46
CA LEU A 38 -8.60 -2.40 11.93
C LEU A 38 -10.03 -2.91 12.13
N ARG A 39 -10.46 -3.95 11.40
CA ARG A 39 -11.76 -4.59 11.66
C ARG A 39 -11.74 -5.34 12.98
N THR A 40 -10.70 -6.10 13.26
CA THR A 40 -10.52 -6.77 14.55
C THR A 40 -10.50 -5.76 15.70
N ASP A 41 -9.68 -4.71 15.57
CA ASP A 41 -9.60 -3.63 16.57
C ASP A 41 -10.97 -2.94 16.79
N TYR A 42 -11.82 -2.87 15.76
CA TYR A 42 -13.16 -2.28 15.85
C TYR A 42 -14.14 -3.15 16.64
N GLU A 43 -14.09 -4.47 16.43
CA GLU A 43 -14.92 -5.42 17.17
C GLU A 43 -14.52 -5.48 18.64
N GLU A 44 -13.23 -5.41 18.94
CA GLU A 44 -12.68 -5.44 20.31
C GLU A 44 -12.83 -4.09 21.04
N ALA A 45 -13.03 -2.98 20.34
CA ALA A 45 -13.16 -1.68 20.96
C ALA A 45 -14.46 -1.58 21.79
N GLU A 46 -14.35 -1.32 23.09
CA GLU A 46 -15.51 -1.09 23.95
C GLU A 46 -16.03 0.36 23.89
N SER A 47 -15.14 1.31 23.58
CA SER A 47 -15.46 2.74 23.59
C SER A 47 -15.95 3.27 22.22
N PRO A 48 -17.07 4.03 22.18
CA PRO A 48 -17.55 4.67 20.96
C PRO A 48 -16.55 5.63 20.31
N THR A 49 -15.69 6.28 21.10
CA THR A 49 -14.66 7.21 20.59
C THR A 49 -13.56 6.46 19.84
N LEU A 50 -13.14 5.30 20.35
CA LEU A 50 -12.18 4.42 19.70
C LEU A 50 -12.73 3.86 18.38
N LYS A 51 -13.97 3.37 18.38
CA LYS A 51 -14.67 2.92 17.17
C LYS A 51 -14.72 4.01 16.09
N THR A 52 -14.96 5.26 16.49
CA THR A 52 -14.97 6.41 15.57
C THR A 52 -13.59 6.70 14.99
N ALA A 53 -12.54 6.65 15.82
CA ALA A 53 -11.15 6.84 15.39
C ALA A 53 -10.70 5.75 14.41
N ILE A 54 -11.02 4.49 14.69
CA ILE A 54 -10.74 3.34 13.82
C ILE A 54 -11.43 3.51 12.47
N ASN A 55 -12.71 3.88 12.46
CA ASN A 55 -13.46 4.16 11.23
C ASN A 55 -12.89 5.31 10.41
N ARG A 56 -12.40 6.38 11.07
CA ARG A 56 -11.73 7.50 10.39
C ARG A 56 -10.43 7.02 9.73
N ARG A 57 -9.63 6.22 10.43
CA ARG A 57 -8.37 5.65 9.93
C ARG A 57 -8.61 4.72 8.73
N ALA A 58 -9.58 3.82 8.82
CA ALA A 58 -9.96 2.93 7.72
C ALA A 58 -10.38 3.70 6.46
N ARG A 59 -11.17 4.77 6.61
CA ARG A 59 -11.55 5.65 5.49
C ARG A 59 -10.34 6.35 4.86
N SER A 60 -9.39 6.81 5.67
CA SER A 60 -8.15 7.44 5.19
C SER A 60 -7.31 6.47 4.35
N ILE A 61 -7.11 5.25 4.85
CA ILE A 61 -6.34 4.21 4.14
C ILE A 61 -7.00 3.88 2.80
N LYS A 62 -8.31 3.65 2.78
CA LYS A 62 -9.03 3.36 1.52
C LYS A 62 -8.82 4.47 0.48
N ARG A 63 -8.89 5.75 0.89
CA ARG A 63 -8.71 6.88 -0.04
C ARG A 63 -7.28 7.00 -0.57
N ASN A 64 -6.29 6.96 0.33
CA ASN A 64 -4.90 7.23 -0.03
C ASN A 64 -4.24 6.04 -0.73
N TRP A 65 -4.76 4.83 -0.51
CA TRP A 65 -4.19 3.59 -1.04
C TRP A 65 -5.08 2.95 -2.12
N SER A 66 -6.06 3.70 -2.64
CA SER A 66 -6.70 3.39 -3.93
C SER A 66 -5.72 3.52 -5.09
#